data_AF-A0A553Q959-F1
#
_entry.id   AF-A0A553Q959-F1
#
_cell.length_a   1.000
_cell.length_b   1.000
_cell.length_c   1.000
_cell.angle_alpha   90.00
_cell.angle_beta   90.00
_cell.angle_gamma   90.00
#
_symmetry.space_group_name_H-M   'P 1'
#
loop_
_entity.id
_entity.type
_entity.pdbx_description
1 polymer ?
#
loop_
_entity_poly.entity_id
_entity_poly.type
_entity_poly.pdbx_seq_one_letter_code
_entity_poly.pdbx_strand_id
1 'polypeptide(L)'
;MKFPALLLGFILTCSLGFAGFIHSRRKQELQLSKQASFLDIKFRVTRDVLGEYQDQLIQYNTQMDKTKNEVDVLIKDLDQVKGIVKKKKTDVDSCKGEHKRLTDENAAKASEKKHIMDEFAKLKSQWAAEVSSLKKQLDQQSSLCKYIDKSSAEGRKLCKIPDEPQKVETQPKEAENPKADDPQPKPVEPKAEEPKVPVKVAEPQVKPEEKQEPKAEQPKVSVE
;
A
#
# COMPACT_ATOMS: atom_id res chain seq x y z
N MET A 1 110.99 16.26 60.25
CA MET A 1 110.43 15.97 58.90
C MET A 1 109.12 15.18 59.01
N LYS A 2 108.03 15.76 59.53
CA LYS A 2 106.73 15.06 59.72
C LYS A 2 105.57 15.60 58.85
N PHE A 3 105.74 16.80 58.30
CA PHE A 3 104.78 17.45 57.39
C PHE A 3 104.48 16.71 56.07
N PRO A 4 105.46 16.08 55.36
CA PRO A 4 105.16 15.42 54.10
C PRO A 4 104.29 14.16 54.26
N ALA A 5 104.41 13.44 55.40
CA ALA A 5 103.59 12.27 55.69
C ALA A 5 102.12 12.63 56.03
N LEU A 6 101.91 13.75 56.73
CA LEU A 6 100.55 14.26 57.03
C LEU A 6 99.81 14.75 55.79
N LEU A 7 100.49 15.41 54.85
CA LEU A 7 99.91 15.85 53.58
C LEU A 7 99.48 14.66 52.70
N LEU A 8 100.30 13.62 52.60
CA LEU A 8 99.94 12.39 51.87
C LEU A 8 98.73 11.70 52.48
N GLY A 9 98.67 11.61 53.82
CA GLY A 9 97.51 11.05 54.52
C GLY A 9 96.22 11.83 54.24
N PHE A 10 96.29 13.17 54.23
CA PHE A 10 95.15 14.03 53.93
C PHE A 10 94.66 13.90 52.47
N ILE A 11 95.58 13.81 51.51
CA ILE A 11 95.21 13.61 50.10
C ILE A 11 94.51 12.26 49.90
N LEU A 12 95.02 11.20 50.54
CA LEU A 12 94.40 9.87 50.51
C LEU A 12 92.98 9.88 51.09
N THR A 13 92.77 10.50 52.26
CA THR A 13 91.41 10.59 52.85
C THR A 13 90.47 11.45 52.01
N CYS A 14 90.93 12.57 51.44
CA CYS A 14 90.14 13.37 50.50
C CYS A 14 89.75 12.57 49.25
N SER A 15 90.66 11.78 48.68
CA SER A 15 90.39 10.98 47.48
C SER A 15 89.28 9.93 47.70
N LEU A 16 89.28 9.26 48.86
CA LEU A 16 88.22 8.32 49.24
C LEU A 16 86.89 9.05 49.46
N GLY A 17 86.91 10.23 50.07
CA GLY A 17 85.72 11.07 50.26
C GLY A 17 85.07 11.48 48.94
N PHE A 18 85.87 11.94 47.97
CA PHE A 18 85.37 12.28 46.63
C PHE A 18 84.83 11.06 45.89
N ALA A 19 85.48 9.90 45.96
CA ALA A 19 84.99 8.67 45.34
C ALA A 19 83.62 8.24 45.92
N GLY A 20 83.47 8.31 47.24
CA GLY A 20 82.18 8.05 47.91
C GLY A 20 81.09 9.04 47.52
N PHE A 21 81.41 10.33 47.43
CA PHE A 21 80.47 11.36 47.00
C PHE A 21 80.02 11.18 45.53
N ILE A 22 80.97 10.87 44.62
CA ILE A 22 80.66 10.59 43.21
C ILE A 22 79.75 9.37 43.10
N HIS A 23 80.01 8.31 43.87
CA HIS A 23 79.17 7.11 43.85
C HIS A 23 77.76 7.38 44.40
N SER A 24 77.65 8.16 45.48
CA SER A 24 76.37 8.59 46.05
C SER A 24 75.56 9.45 45.05
N ARG A 25 76.19 10.43 44.39
CA ARG A 25 75.53 11.22 43.34
C ARG A 25 75.08 10.37 42.17
N ARG A 26 75.91 9.45 41.67
CA ARG A 26 75.51 8.52 40.60
C ARG A 26 74.32 7.68 40.99
N LYS A 27 74.25 7.19 42.24
CA LYS A 27 73.09 6.45 42.74
C LYS A 27 71.82 7.32 42.76
N GLN A 28 71.92 8.59 43.15
CA GLN A 28 70.79 9.52 43.11
C GLN A 28 70.33 9.81 41.68
N GLU A 29 71.24 10.06 40.74
CA GLU A 29 70.91 10.26 39.32
C GLU A 29 70.23 9.03 38.72
N LEU A 30 70.67 7.83 39.10
CA LEU A 30 70.08 6.58 38.65
C LEU A 30 68.67 6.36 39.24
N GLN A 31 68.42 6.80 40.48
CA GLN A 31 67.08 6.79 41.08
C GLN A 31 66.14 7.80 40.43
N LEU A 32 66.62 9.03 40.19
CA LEU A 32 65.84 10.09 39.55
C LEU A 32 65.49 9.74 38.10
N SER A 33 66.44 9.19 37.33
CA SER A 33 66.17 8.73 35.95
C SER A 33 65.16 7.59 35.91
N LYS A 34 65.22 6.64 36.86
CA LYS A 34 64.19 5.61 37.01
C LYS A 34 62.82 6.22 37.30
N GLN A 35 62.72 7.13 38.28
CA GLN A 35 61.45 7.80 38.59
C GLN A 35 60.91 8.59 37.40
N ALA A 36 61.77 9.31 36.67
CA ALA A 36 61.40 10.02 35.45
C ALA A 36 60.85 9.06 34.38
N SER A 37 61.50 7.91 34.15
CA SER A 37 61.00 6.91 33.20
C SER A 37 59.66 6.29 33.62
N PHE A 38 59.46 6.02 34.90
CA PHE A 38 58.18 5.52 35.40
C PHE A 38 57.07 6.55 35.24
N LEU A 39 57.35 7.83 35.50
CA LEU A 39 56.40 8.91 35.28
C LEU A 39 56.06 9.04 33.80
N ASP A 40 57.05 9.01 32.90
CA ASP A 40 56.83 9.09 31.46
C ASP A 40 55.96 7.93 30.94
N ILE A 41 56.28 6.69 31.32
CA ILE A 41 55.47 5.52 30.98
C ILE A 41 54.05 5.69 31.53
N LYS A 42 53.90 6.12 32.78
CA LYS A 42 52.58 6.36 33.38
C LYS A 42 51.80 7.43 32.62
N PHE A 43 52.43 8.54 32.23
CA PHE A 43 51.78 9.58 31.44
C PHE A 43 51.38 9.09 30.06
N ARG A 44 52.22 8.30 29.39
CA ARG A 44 51.87 7.70 28.10
C ARG A 44 50.65 6.78 28.22
N VAL A 45 50.68 5.84 29.17
CA VAL A 45 49.56 4.92 29.41
C VAL A 45 48.28 5.70 29.78
N THR A 46 48.39 6.70 30.65
CA THR A 46 47.24 7.53 31.05
C THR A 46 46.66 8.27 29.85
N ARG A 47 47.51 8.80 28.97
CA ARG A 47 47.08 9.51 27.76
C ARG A 47 46.44 8.55 26.74
N ASP A 48 47.01 7.36 26.56
CA ASP A 48 46.48 6.36 25.63
C ASP A 48 45.10 5.89 26.11
N VAL A 49 44.97 5.56 27.40
CA VAL A 49 43.68 5.19 28.01
C VAL A 49 42.66 6.33 27.93
N LEU A 50 43.08 7.58 28.18
CA LEU A 50 42.19 8.73 28.05
C LEU A 50 41.73 8.95 26.60
N GLY A 51 42.61 8.67 25.63
CA GLY A 51 42.28 8.67 24.20
C GLY A 51 41.23 7.62 23.86
N GLU A 52 41.37 6.40 24.38
CA GLU A 52 40.36 5.34 24.20
C GLU A 52 39.00 5.73 24.79
N TYR A 53 38.96 6.35 25.97
CA TYR A 53 37.69 6.84 26.53
C TYR A 53 37.06 7.94 25.68
N GLN A 54 37.86 8.86 25.14
CA GLN A 54 37.37 9.89 24.23
C GLN A 54 36.82 9.29 22.93
N ASP A 55 37.52 8.31 22.36
CA ASP A 55 37.06 7.61 21.16
C ASP A 55 35.74 6.85 21.43
N GLN A 56 35.64 6.15 22.55
CA GLN A 56 34.39 5.49 22.96
C GLN A 56 33.24 6.49 23.12
N LEU A 57 33.50 7.67 23.70
CA LEU A 57 32.51 8.74 23.81
C LEU A 57 32.05 9.25 22.43
N ILE A 58 32.98 9.42 21.49
CA ILE A 58 32.65 9.85 20.12
C ILE A 58 31.84 8.78 19.39
N GLN A 59 32.24 7.51 19.50
CA GLN A 59 31.51 6.39 18.91
C GLN A 59 30.09 6.28 19.48
N TYR A 60 29.95 6.39 20.81
CA TYR A 60 28.66 6.34 21.47
C TYR A 60 27.75 7.49 21.03
N ASN A 61 28.25 8.73 21.03
CA ASN A 61 27.48 9.88 20.56
C ASN A 61 27.08 9.73 19.08
N THR A 62 27.98 9.21 18.24
CA THR A 62 27.67 8.96 16.83
C THR A 62 26.56 7.92 16.67
N GLN A 63 26.59 6.83 17.45
CA GLN A 63 25.53 5.81 17.42
C GLN A 63 24.20 6.34 17.98
N MET A 64 24.25 7.14 19.06
CA MET A 64 23.11 7.85 19.60
C MET A 64 22.46 8.76 18.55
N ASP A 65 23.24 9.56 17.84
CA ASP A 65 22.73 10.47 16.81
C ASP A 65 22.12 9.71 15.63
N LYS A 66 22.75 8.63 15.18
CA LYS A 66 22.18 7.74 14.16
C LYS A 66 20.85 7.15 14.60
N THR A 67 20.81 6.59 15.81
CA THR A 67 19.59 5.99 16.39
C THR A 67 18.48 7.03 16.52
N LYS A 68 18.82 8.24 16.97
CA LYS A 68 17.86 9.35 17.07
C LYS A 68 17.29 9.73 15.71
N ASN A 69 18.13 9.82 14.67
CA ASN A 69 17.69 10.09 13.31
C ASN A 69 16.77 8.99 12.78
N GLU A 70 17.10 7.72 13.02
CA GLU A 70 16.25 6.58 12.63
C GLU A 70 14.89 6.63 13.35
N VAL A 71 14.89 6.95 14.65
CA VAL A 71 13.66 7.14 15.43
C VAL A 71 12.83 8.30 14.87
N ASP A 72 13.43 9.44 14.55
CA ASP A 72 12.74 10.59 13.97
C ASP A 72 12.13 10.27 12.58
N VAL A 73 12.81 9.45 11.77
CA VAL A 73 12.26 8.93 10.51
C VAL A 73 11.08 8.00 10.78
N LEU A 74 11.22 7.05 11.71
CA LEU A 74 10.15 6.13 12.08
C LEU A 74 8.91 6.85 12.60
N ILE A 75 9.08 7.93 13.38
CA ILE A 75 7.98 8.76 13.88
C ILE A 75 7.23 9.41 12.71
N LYS A 76 7.95 9.97 11.73
CA LYS A 76 7.34 10.57 10.53
C LYS A 76 6.58 9.53 9.71
N ASP A 77 7.14 8.35 9.51
CA ASP A 77 6.49 7.25 8.80
C ASP A 77 5.22 6.80 9.53
N LEU A 78 5.28 6.70 10.87
CA LEU A 78 4.13 6.34 11.69
C LEU A 78 3.02 7.39 11.57
N ASP A 79 3.35 8.69 11.59
CA ASP A 79 2.37 9.76 11.40
C ASP A 79 1.75 9.74 9.99
N GLN A 80 2.55 9.45 8.95
CA GLN A 80 2.05 9.27 7.59
C GLN A 80 1.09 8.08 7.50
N VAL A 81 1.48 6.92 8.04
CA VAL A 81 0.64 5.71 8.08
C VAL A 81 -0.64 5.97 8.87
N LYS A 82 -0.55 6.64 10.02
CA LYS A 82 -1.72 7.04 10.83
C LYS A 82 -2.66 7.96 10.06
N GLY A 83 -2.12 8.88 9.27
CA GLY A 83 -2.89 9.72 8.34
C GLY A 83 -3.62 8.90 7.27
N ILE A 84 -2.93 7.93 6.66
CA ILE A 84 -3.52 7.02 5.67
C ILE A 84 -4.61 6.16 6.30
N VAL A 85 -4.37 5.59 7.47
CA VAL A 85 -5.34 4.75 8.20
C VAL A 85 -6.60 5.55 8.53
N LYS A 86 -6.47 6.81 8.99
CA LYS A 86 -7.63 7.68 9.23
C LYS A 86 -8.44 7.92 7.95
N LYS A 87 -7.78 8.26 6.84
CA LYS A 87 -8.44 8.45 5.54
C LYS A 87 -9.17 7.18 5.09
N LYS A 88 -8.49 6.04 5.12
CA LYS A 88 -9.07 4.75 4.76
C LYS A 88 -10.25 4.36 5.65
N LYS A 89 -10.21 4.69 6.95
CA LYS A 89 -11.34 4.47 7.85
C LYS A 89 -12.56 5.29 7.42
N THR A 90 -12.38 6.58 7.12
CA THR A 90 -13.44 7.43 6.59
C THR A 90 -13.99 6.90 5.26
N ASP A 91 -13.12 6.46 4.35
CA ASP A 91 -13.53 5.89 3.06
C ASP A 91 -14.37 4.61 3.24
N VAL A 92 -13.97 3.74 4.17
CA VAL A 92 -14.70 2.51 4.50
C VAL A 92 -16.07 2.83 5.11
N ASP A 93 -16.13 3.79 6.03
CA ASP A 93 -17.38 4.21 6.65
C ASP A 93 -18.34 4.83 5.61
N SER A 94 -17.81 5.64 4.68
CA SER A 94 -18.56 6.19 3.54
C SER A 94 -19.06 5.09 2.59
N CYS A 95 -18.19 4.15 2.20
CA CYS A 95 -18.55 3.03 1.35
C CYS A 95 -19.63 2.15 1.99
N LYS A 96 -19.58 1.95 3.31
CA LYS A 96 -20.59 1.21 4.04
C LYS A 96 -21.94 1.94 4.08
N GLY A 97 -21.91 3.28 4.15
CA GLY A 97 -23.10 4.12 4.01
C GLY A 97 -23.74 3.99 2.62
N GLU A 98 -22.93 4.13 1.57
CA GLU A 98 -23.39 3.97 0.18
C GLU A 98 -23.93 2.57 -0.09
N HIS A 99 -23.29 1.52 0.41
CA HIS A 99 -23.78 0.16 0.27
C HIS A 99 -25.19 -0.01 0.87
N LYS A 100 -25.44 0.56 2.05
CA LYS A 100 -26.78 0.53 2.65
C LYS A 100 -27.79 1.28 1.79
N ARG A 101 -27.46 2.51 1.37
CA ARG A 101 -28.31 3.31 0.49
C ARG A 101 -28.68 2.58 -0.80
N LEU A 102 -27.70 1.97 -1.46
CA LEU A 102 -27.91 1.19 -2.68
C LEU A 102 -28.76 -0.06 -2.42
N THR A 103 -28.58 -0.72 -1.28
CA THR A 103 -29.40 -1.87 -0.89
C THR A 103 -30.86 -1.46 -0.71
N ASP A 104 -31.11 -0.35 0.00
CA ASP A 104 -32.45 0.17 0.24
C ASP A 104 -33.12 0.65 -1.06
N GLU A 105 -32.38 1.37 -1.91
CA GLU A 105 -32.87 1.81 -3.22
C GLU A 105 -33.19 0.62 -4.15
N ASN A 106 -32.35 -0.42 -4.14
CA ASN A 106 -32.60 -1.62 -4.93
C ASN A 106 -33.83 -2.39 -4.41
N ALA A 107 -34.03 -2.44 -3.09
CA ALA A 107 -35.23 -3.03 -2.50
C ALA A 107 -36.50 -2.24 -2.87
N ALA A 108 -36.44 -0.91 -2.85
CA ALA A 108 -37.54 -0.04 -3.27
C ALA A 108 -37.86 -0.19 -4.77
N LYS A 109 -36.84 -0.19 -5.64
CA LYS A 109 -37.04 -0.44 -7.08
C LYS A 109 -37.59 -1.83 -7.36
N ALA A 110 -37.19 -2.84 -6.58
CA ALA A 110 -37.72 -4.19 -6.71
C ALA A 110 -39.21 -4.27 -6.31
N SER A 111 -39.64 -3.53 -5.28
CA SER A 111 -41.06 -3.47 -4.90
C SER A 111 -41.88 -2.68 -5.92
N GLU A 112 -41.39 -1.54 -6.42
CA GLU A 112 -42.03 -0.78 -7.50
C GLU A 112 -42.19 -1.64 -8.76
N LYS A 113 -41.15 -2.38 -9.15
CA LYS A 113 -41.22 -3.29 -10.29
C LYS A 113 -42.31 -4.36 -10.11
N LYS A 114 -42.42 -4.96 -8.92
CA LYS A 114 -43.48 -5.94 -8.62
C LYS A 114 -44.85 -5.29 -8.72
N HIS A 115 -45.04 -4.12 -8.12
CA HIS A 115 -46.29 -3.37 -8.19
C HIS A 115 -46.69 -3.06 -9.65
N ILE A 116 -45.75 -2.57 -10.47
CA ILE A 116 -46.02 -2.29 -11.90
C ILE A 116 -46.37 -3.57 -12.66
N MET A 117 -45.69 -4.69 -12.40
CA MET A 117 -46.01 -5.97 -13.03
C MET A 117 -47.42 -6.47 -12.64
N ASP A 118 -47.81 -6.31 -11.37
CA ASP A 118 -49.14 -6.69 -10.90
C ASP A 118 -50.23 -5.82 -11.54
N GLU A 119 -50.03 -4.49 -11.61
CA GLU A 119 -50.93 -3.58 -12.31
C GLU A 119 -51.02 -3.89 -13.81
N PHE A 120 -49.88 -4.17 -14.45
CA PHE A 120 -49.86 -4.57 -15.86
C PHE A 120 -50.61 -5.89 -16.10
N ALA A 121 -50.47 -6.87 -15.19
CA ALA A 121 -51.20 -8.13 -15.26
C ALA A 121 -52.72 -7.92 -15.11
N LYS A 122 -53.14 -7.05 -14.18
CA LYS A 122 -54.56 -6.67 -14.02
C LYS A 122 -55.10 -5.98 -15.27
N LEU A 123 -54.43 -4.94 -15.78
CA LEU A 123 -54.84 -4.26 -17.01
C LEU A 123 -54.93 -5.25 -18.17
N LYS A 124 -53.91 -6.10 -18.35
CA LYS A 124 -53.93 -7.11 -19.41
C LYS A 124 -55.14 -8.05 -19.31
N SER A 125 -55.52 -8.47 -18.10
CA SER A 125 -56.71 -9.30 -17.89
C SER A 125 -58.01 -8.56 -18.20
N GLN A 126 -58.11 -7.27 -17.83
CA GLN A 126 -59.26 -6.42 -18.14
C GLN A 126 -59.40 -6.20 -19.65
N TRP A 127 -58.32 -5.82 -20.33
CA TRP A 127 -58.29 -5.67 -21.79
C TRP A 127 -58.64 -6.98 -22.50
N ALA A 128 -58.13 -8.13 -22.04
CA ALA A 128 -58.51 -9.43 -22.60
C ALA A 128 -60.01 -9.74 -22.42
N ALA A 129 -60.58 -9.40 -21.27
CA ALA A 129 -62.00 -9.55 -21.01
C ALA A 129 -62.85 -8.63 -21.91
N GLU A 130 -62.46 -7.36 -22.06
CA GLU A 130 -63.12 -6.41 -22.96
C GLU A 130 -63.05 -6.88 -24.41
N VAL A 131 -61.89 -7.29 -24.91
CA VAL A 131 -61.74 -7.84 -26.26
C VAL A 131 -62.66 -9.05 -26.47
N SER A 132 -62.75 -9.95 -25.49
CA SER A 132 -63.66 -11.11 -25.58
C SER A 132 -65.14 -10.70 -25.57
N SER A 133 -65.50 -9.67 -24.80
CA SER A 133 -66.86 -9.13 -24.72
C SER A 133 -67.25 -8.42 -26.02
N LEU A 134 -66.38 -7.55 -26.54
CA LEU A 134 -66.56 -6.90 -27.84
C LEU A 134 -66.67 -7.92 -28.96
N LYS A 135 -65.85 -8.99 -28.93
CA LYS A 135 -65.95 -10.08 -29.91
C LYS A 135 -67.31 -10.78 -29.85
N LYS A 136 -67.83 -11.06 -28.65
CA LYS A 136 -69.20 -11.61 -28.48
C LYS A 136 -70.28 -10.65 -28.97
N GLN A 137 -70.16 -9.35 -28.69
CA GLN A 137 -71.09 -8.34 -29.20
C GLN A 137 -71.05 -8.27 -30.72
N LEU A 138 -69.86 -8.34 -31.32
CA LEU A 138 -69.70 -8.38 -32.77
C LEU A 138 -70.30 -9.65 -33.38
N ASP A 139 -70.07 -10.81 -32.76
CA ASP A 139 -70.66 -12.08 -33.19
C ASP A 139 -72.19 -12.04 -33.07
N GLN A 140 -72.75 -11.49 -31.99
CA GLN A 140 -74.19 -11.27 -31.83
C GLN A 140 -74.74 -10.29 -32.87
N GLN A 141 -74.09 -9.15 -33.10
CA GLN A 141 -74.49 -8.20 -34.12
C GLN A 141 -74.43 -8.84 -35.51
N SER A 142 -73.38 -9.61 -35.82
CA SER A 142 -73.26 -10.36 -37.07
C SER A 142 -74.35 -11.44 -37.22
N SER A 143 -74.86 -11.99 -36.12
CA SER A 143 -75.97 -12.92 -36.13
C SER A 143 -77.30 -12.23 -36.43
N LEU A 144 -77.52 -11.01 -35.90
CA LEU A 144 -78.66 -10.16 -36.26
C LEU A 144 -78.59 -9.75 -37.74
N CYS A 145 -77.37 -9.59 -38.26
CA CYS A 145 -77.09 -9.36 -39.68
C CYS A 145 -77.37 -10.56 -40.59
N LYS A 146 -77.67 -11.75 -40.06
CA LYS A 146 -78.19 -12.88 -40.85
C LYS A 146 -79.69 -12.75 -41.10
N TYR A 147 -80.42 -12.00 -40.27
CA TYR A 147 -81.87 -11.81 -40.35
C TYR A 147 -82.26 -10.50 -41.05
N ILE A 148 -81.34 -9.55 -41.15
CA ILE A 148 -81.53 -8.33 -41.91
C ILE A 148 -81.33 -8.63 -43.39
N ASP A 149 -82.29 -8.18 -44.19
CA ASP A 149 -82.35 -8.45 -45.62
C ASP A 149 -81.13 -7.83 -46.34
N LYS A 150 -80.26 -8.69 -46.89
CA LYS A 150 -78.99 -8.30 -47.55
C LYS A 150 -79.20 -7.44 -48.80
N SER A 151 -80.45 -7.34 -49.26
CA SER A 151 -80.90 -6.58 -50.41
C SER A 151 -81.24 -5.12 -50.11
N SER A 152 -81.43 -4.74 -48.83
CA SER A 152 -81.76 -3.36 -48.44
C SER A 152 -80.51 -2.52 -48.10
N ALA A 153 -80.46 -1.30 -48.63
CA ALA A 153 -79.33 -0.38 -48.46
C ALA A 153 -79.07 0.03 -46.99
N GLU A 154 -80.11 -0.02 -46.16
CA GLU A 154 -80.02 0.27 -44.72
C GLU A 154 -79.44 -0.91 -43.94
N GLY A 155 -79.76 -2.14 -44.35
CA GLY A 155 -79.23 -3.36 -43.75
C GLY A 155 -77.73 -3.54 -43.99
N ARG A 156 -77.24 -3.15 -45.17
CA ARG A 156 -75.80 -3.16 -45.49
C ARG A 156 -74.99 -2.18 -44.63
N LYS A 157 -75.56 -1.00 -44.31
CA LYS A 157 -74.90 0.02 -43.47
C LYS A 157 -74.86 -0.37 -41.99
N LEU A 158 -75.90 -1.05 -41.48
CA LEU A 158 -75.99 -1.44 -40.07
C LEU A 158 -75.11 -2.64 -39.71
N CYS A 159 -74.85 -3.51 -40.68
CA CYS A 159 -74.12 -4.75 -40.46
C CYS A 159 -72.65 -4.72 -40.81
N LYS A 160 -72.18 -3.58 -41.34
CA LYS A 160 -70.81 -3.40 -41.86
C LYS A 160 -70.33 -4.66 -42.59
N ILE A 161 -71.21 -5.26 -43.39
CA ILE A 161 -70.78 -6.31 -44.32
C ILE A 161 -69.84 -5.58 -45.26
N PRO A 162 -68.55 -5.96 -45.32
CA PRO A 162 -67.70 -5.46 -46.37
C PRO A 162 -68.36 -5.90 -47.67
N ASP A 163 -68.89 -4.94 -48.44
CA ASP A 163 -69.02 -5.12 -49.87
C ASP A 163 -67.59 -5.38 -50.36
N GLU A 164 -67.25 -6.65 -50.55
CA GLU A 164 -66.05 -7.02 -51.28
C GLU A 164 -66.45 -7.95 -52.43
N PRO A 165 -65.91 -7.76 -53.66
CA PRO A 165 -64.83 -6.85 -54.04
C PRO A 165 -65.23 -5.93 -55.21
N GLN A 166 -65.18 -4.61 -55.02
CA GLN A 166 -64.83 -3.75 -56.14
C GLN A 166 -63.33 -3.50 -56.07
N LYS A 167 -62.63 -4.35 -56.82
CA LYS A 167 -61.28 -4.14 -57.32
C LYS A 167 -61.12 -2.69 -57.76
N VAL A 168 -60.47 -1.88 -56.93
CA VAL A 168 -59.81 -0.66 -57.37
C VAL A 168 -58.44 -0.68 -56.76
N GLU A 169 -57.47 -1.03 -57.60
CA GLU A 169 -56.07 -0.69 -57.41
C GLU A 169 -55.98 0.79 -57.12
N THR A 170 -55.78 1.17 -55.87
CA THR A 170 -55.22 2.47 -55.57
C THR A 170 -53.73 2.28 -55.38
N GLN A 171 -53.01 2.49 -56.48
CA GLN A 171 -51.58 2.76 -56.48
C GLN A 171 -51.26 3.80 -55.38
N PRO A 172 -50.19 3.60 -54.60
CA PRO A 172 -49.69 4.64 -53.72
C PRO A 172 -49.13 5.77 -54.58
N LYS A 173 -49.80 6.94 -54.57
CA LYS A 173 -49.18 8.19 -55.01
C LYS A 173 -48.22 8.64 -53.93
N GLU A 174 -46.96 8.33 -54.21
CA GLU A 174 -45.77 9.11 -53.92
C GLU A 174 -46.02 10.61 -53.73
N ALA A 175 -45.49 11.14 -52.63
CA ALA A 175 -44.96 12.49 -52.38
C ALA A 175 -44.90 12.66 -50.85
N GLU A 176 -43.82 13.02 -50.18
CA GLU A 176 -42.51 13.52 -50.60
C GLU A 176 -41.63 13.45 -49.33
N ASN A 177 -40.33 13.24 -49.54
CA ASN A 177 -39.19 13.41 -48.63
C ASN A 177 -39.24 14.76 -47.83
N PRO A 178 -38.35 15.09 -46.85
CA PRO A 178 -37.05 14.48 -46.55
C PRO A 178 -36.65 14.40 -45.05
N LYS A 179 -35.74 13.46 -44.73
CA LYS A 179 -34.51 13.67 -43.93
C LYS A 179 -34.00 12.34 -43.37
N ALA A 180 -33.18 11.67 -44.16
CA ALA A 180 -32.08 10.89 -43.63
C ALA A 180 -30.81 11.72 -43.90
N ASP A 181 -30.54 12.63 -42.96
CA ASP A 181 -29.24 13.25 -42.78
C ASP A 181 -28.38 12.18 -42.10
N ASP A 182 -27.55 11.50 -42.89
CA ASP A 182 -26.54 10.58 -42.40
C ASP A 182 -25.20 11.32 -42.41
N PRO A 183 -24.77 11.89 -41.27
CA PRO A 183 -23.37 12.17 -41.04
C PRO A 183 -22.75 11.02 -40.27
N GLN A 184 -21.91 10.27 -40.98
CA GLN A 184 -20.82 9.45 -40.45
C GLN A 184 -20.32 9.90 -39.06
N PRO A 185 -20.21 8.98 -38.09
CA PRO A 185 -19.20 9.06 -37.06
C PRO A 185 -18.03 8.13 -37.40
N LYS A 186 -16.92 8.77 -37.76
CA LYS A 186 -15.51 8.47 -37.48
C LYS A 186 -15.17 7.06 -36.94
N PRO A 187 -14.15 6.38 -37.52
CA PRO A 187 -13.45 5.30 -36.84
C PRO A 187 -12.77 5.87 -35.58
N VAL A 188 -13.10 5.35 -34.41
CA VAL A 188 -12.33 5.56 -33.18
C VAL A 188 -11.58 4.27 -32.90
N GLU A 189 -10.26 4.38 -32.88
CA GLU A 189 -9.27 3.37 -32.55
C GLU A 189 -9.65 2.60 -31.27
N PRO A 190 -9.69 1.25 -31.28
CA PRO A 190 -9.62 0.49 -30.05
C PRO A 190 -8.16 0.48 -29.58
N LYS A 191 -7.85 1.37 -28.65
CA LYS A 191 -6.60 1.36 -27.88
C LYS A 191 -6.63 0.15 -26.93
N ALA A 192 -6.25 -1.01 -27.47
CA ALA A 192 -5.92 -2.19 -26.69
C ALA A 192 -4.50 -2.01 -26.14
N GLU A 193 -4.40 -1.50 -24.92
CA GLU A 193 -3.18 -1.52 -24.12
C GLU A 193 -3.24 -2.77 -23.24
N GLU A 194 -2.76 -3.91 -23.77
CA GLU A 194 -2.48 -5.09 -22.97
C GLU A 194 -1.10 -4.91 -22.29
N PRO A 195 -1.01 -5.05 -20.95
CA PRO A 195 0.25 -4.93 -20.23
C PRO A 195 1.14 -6.14 -20.52
N LYS A 196 2.31 -5.88 -21.11
CA LYS A 196 3.42 -6.83 -21.18
C LYS A 196 4.01 -7.01 -19.77
N VAL A 197 3.67 -8.12 -19.11
CA VAL A 197 4.59 -8.82 -18.21
C VAL A 197 4.42 -10.32 -18.43
N PRO A 198 5.45 -11.02 -18.94
CA PRO A 198 5.71 -12.37 -18.49
C PRO A 198 7.08 -12.46 -17.81
N VAL A 199 6.98 -12.79 -16.54
CA VAL A 199 7.97 -13.32 -15.62
C VAL A 199 8.89 -14.34 -16.31
N LYS A 200 10.21 -14.11 -16.27
CA LYS A 200 11.21 -15.17 -16.34
C LYS A 200 11.62 -15.53 -14.92
N VAL A 201 11.22 -16.72 -14.52
CA VAL A 201 11.71 -17.48 -13.37
C VAL A 201 13.18 -17.80 -13.64
N ALA A 202 14.08 -17.43 -12.72
CA ALA A 202 15.41 -17.98 -12.63
C ALA A 202 15.46 -18.83 -11.35
N GLU A 203 15.64 -20.14 -11.54
CA GLU A 203 15.87 -21.12 -10.48
C GLU A 203 17.15 -20.83 -9.69
N PRO A 204 17.17 -21.12 -8.37
CA PRO A 204 18.35 -21.07 -7.54
C PRO A 204 19.20 -22.33 -7.73
N GLN A 205 20.49 -22.16 -8.07
CA GLN A 205 21.45 -23.25 -7.99
C GLN A 205 21.80 -23.56 -6.53
N VAL A 206 21.84 -24.86 -6.26
CA VAL A 206 22.11 -25.52 -4.98
C VAL A 206 23.53 -26.10 -4.98
N LYS A 207 24.15 -26.05 -3.78
CA LYS A 207 25.29 -26.83 -3.19
C LYS A 207 26.73 -26.30 -3.32
N PRO A 208 27.65 -26.64 -2.38
CA PRO A 208 27.48 -27.29 -1.05
C PRO A 208 28.16 -26.57 0.14
N GLU A 209 27.75 -27.01 1.34
CA GLU A 209 28.34 -26.82 2.67
C GLU A 209 29.87 -26.69 2.72
N GLU A 210 30.35 -25.65 3.42
CA GLU A 210 31.59 -25.73 4.20
C GLU A 210 31.26 -25.47 5.67
N LYS A 211 31.77 -26.37 6.50
CA LYS A 211 31.42 -26.64 7.88
C LYS A 211 32.50 -25.99 8.75
N GLN A 212 32.17 -24.98 9.55
CA GLN A 212 33.01 -24.55 10.68
C GLN A 212 32.16 -24.43 11.96
N GLU A 213 32.54 -25.28 12.92
CA GLU A 213 32.00 -25.38 14.27
C GLU A 213 32.20 -24.08 15.08
N PRO A 214 31.23 -23.67 15.92
CA PRO A 214 31.54 -22.90 17.11
C PRO A 214 31.70 -23.87 18.29
N LYS A 215 32.94 -23.92 18.77
CA LYS A 215 33.37 -24.55 20.02
C LYS A 215 32.60 -23.92 21.20
N ALA A 216 31.72 -24.68 21.83
CA ALA A 216 31.09 -24.30 23.09
C ALA A 216 32.09 -24.52 24.23
N GLU A 217 32.57 -23.43 24.84
CA GLU A 217 33.36 -23.45 26.07
C GLU A 217 32.44 -23.05 27.24
N GLN A 218 32.37 -23.93 28.24
CA GLN A 218 31.52 -23.83 29.44
C GLN A 218 31.97 -22.69 30.36
N PRO A 219 31.06 -22.10 31.16
CA PRO A 219 31.42 -21.62 32.49
C PRO A 219 30.96 -22.63 33.55
N LYS A 220 31.93 -23.32 34.16
CA LYS A 220 31.81 -23.88 35.51
C LYS A 220 32.47 -22.91 36.48
N VAL A 221 31.71 -22.30 37.38
CA VAL A 221 32.12 -21.92 38.76
C VAL A 221 30.82 -21.88 39.58
N SER A 222 30.47 -22.98 40.26
CA SER A 222 30.77 -23.31 41.66
C SER A 222 29.87 -22.56 42.66
N VAL A 223 28.91 -23.31 43.19
CA VAL A 223 28.31 -23.10 44.51
C VAL A 223 29.15 -23.92 45.49
N GLU A 224 29.80 -23.24 46.44
CA GLU A 224 30.09 -23.76 47.77
C GLU A 224 30.07 -22.59 48.76
#